data_AF-A0A2J9VKL2-F1
#
_entry.id   AF-A0A2J9VKL2-F1
#
_cell.length_a   1.000
_cell.length_b   1.000
_cell.length_c   1.000
_cell.angle_alpha   90.00
_cell.angle_beta   90.00
_cell.angle_gamma   90.00
#
_symmetry.space_group_name_H-M   'P 1'
#
loop_
_entity.id
_entity.type
_entity.pdbx_description
1 polymer ?
#
loop_
_entity_poly.entity_id
_entity_poly.type
_entity_poly.pdbx_seq_one_letter_code
_entity_poly.pdbx_strand_id
1 'polypeptide(L)'
;MRAALTTHSHSQLDELEWQSELASWGATCPDWETPEEIELWPENLAAVEWWLTIPGFLKWQNGFCLGMDTHAVQADAQLSGRTVSPCDYAKLKAIAATACDLMNTRPLR
;
A
#
# COMPACT_ATOMS: atom_id res chain seq x y z
N MET A 1 25.22 17.61 -4.13
CA MET A 1 24.04 18.45 -4.42
C MET A 1 22.85 17.53 -4.62
N ARG A 2 21.82 17.60 -3.78
CA ARG A 2 20.57 16.85 -3.96
C ARG A 2 19.61 17.74 -4.75
N ALA A 3 19.23 17.33 -5.94
CA ALA A 3 18.20 18.02 -6.72
C ALA A 3 16.86 17.84 -5.98
N ALA A 4 16.26 18.96 -5.57
CA ALA A 4 14.91 18.97 -5.05
C ALA A 4 13.96 18.70 -6.24
N LEU A 5 13.24 17.59 -6.20
CA LEU A 5 12.07 17.40 -7.06
C LEU A 5 11.01 18.37 -6.55
N THR A 6 10.96 19.56 -7.14
CA THR A 6 9.86 20.50 -6.94
C THR A 6 8.60 19.88 -7.51
N THR A 7 7.76 19.34 -6.64
CA THR A 7 6.35 19.05 -6.92
C THR A 7 5.75 20.32 -7.51
N HIS A 8 5.42 20.30 -8.80
CA HIS A 8 4.70 21.40 -9.42
C HIS A 8 3.34 21.51 -8.73
N SER A 9 3.06 22.65 -8.11
CA SER A 9 1.71 22.95 -7.64
C SER A 9 0.83 23.11 -8.86
N HIS A 10 -0.11 22.20 -9.09
CA HIS A 10 -1.10 22.34 -10.17
C HIS A 10 -1.85 23.65 -9.99
N SER A 11 -1.71 24.55 -10.96
CA SER A 11 -2.45 25.80 -10.98
C SER A 11 -3.88 25.54 -11.45
N GLN A 12 -4.81 26.43 -11.10
CA GLN A 12 -6.20 26.32 -11.58
C GLN A 12 -6.30 26.40 -13.10
N LEU A 13 -5.32 27.01 -13.78
CA LEU A 13 -5.26 27.06 -15.24
C LEU A 13 -4.87 25.71 -15.83
N ASP A 14 -3.92 24.99 -15.21
CA ASP A 14 -3.49 23.67 -15.66
C ASP A 14 -4.64 22.65 -15.57
N GLU A 15 -5.44 22.74 -14.50
CA GLU A 15 -6.63 21.89 -14.34
C GLU A 15 -7.67 22.17 -15.44
N LEU A 16 -7.91 23.44 -15.78
CA LEU A 16 -8.86 23.80 -16.84
C LEU A 16 -8.39 23.36 -18.23
N GLU A 17 -7.10 23.48 -18.51
CA GLU A 17 -6.49 23.02 -19.76
C GLU A 17 -6.62 21.50 -19.89
N TRP A 18 -6.26 20.77 -18.83
CA TRP A 18 -6.42 19.32 -18.75
C TRP A 18 -7.87 18.86 -18.99
N GLN A 19 -8.84 19.52 -18.37
CA GLN A 19 -10.27 19.19 -18.56
C GLN A 19 -10.72 19.46 -20.01
N SER A 20 -10.17 20.48 -20.67
CA SER A 20 -10.45 20.76 -22.09
C SER A 20 -9.86 19.70 -23.03
N GLU A 21 -8.68 19.17 -22.72
CA GLU A 21 -8.05 18.08 -23.47
C GLU A 21 -8.86 16.78 -23.33
N LEU A 22 -9.25 16.42 -22.10
CA LEU A 22 -10.10 15.25 -21.82
C LEU A 22 -11.42 15.31 -22.59
N ALA A 23 -12.07 16.47 -22.61
CA ALA A 23 -13.30 16.68 -23.36
C ALA A 23 -13.09 16.50 -24.87
N SER A 24 -11.95 16.94 -25.42
CA SER A 24 -11.61 16.75 -26.84
C SER A 24 -11.42 15.28 -27.22
N TRP A 25 -11.00 14.45 -26.27
CA TRP A 25 -10.80 13.01 -26.46
C TRP A 25 -12.07 12.18 -26.21
N GLY A 26 -13.18 12.80 -25.78
CA GLY A 26 -14.39 12.10 -25.39
C GLY A 26 -14.20 11.18 -24.19
N ALA A 27 -13.14 11.40 -23.41
CA ALA A 27 -12.82 10.63 -22.22
C ALA A 27 -13.42 11.34 -21.00
N THR A 28 -14.35 10.69 -20.32
CA THR A 28 -14.66 11.05 -18.94
C THR A 28 -13.57 10.46 -18.07
N CYS A 29 -12.96 11.26 -17.19
CA CYS A 29 -12.22 10.70 -16.07
C CYS A 29 -13.20 9.75 -15.36
N PRO A 30 -12.86 8.46 -15.16
CA PRO A 30 -13.70 7.60 -14.35
C PRO A 30 -13.92 8.32 -13.02
N ASP A 31 -15.16 8.35 -12.53
CA ASP A 31 -15.41 8.58 -11.10
C ASP A 31 -14.71 7.41 -10.40
N TRP A 32 -13.42 7.56 -10.12
CA TRP A 32 -12.81 6.80 -9.07
C TRP A 32 -13.58 7.23 -7.84
N GLU A 33 -14.47 6.35 -7.35
CA GLU A 33 -15.10 6.57 -6.06
C GLU A 33 -13.97 6.95 -5.11
N THR A 34 -14.10 8.12 -4.48
CA THR A 34 -13.16 8.53 -3.44
C THR A 34 -13.01 7.36 -2.49
N PRO A 35 -11.80 6.78 -2.33
CA PRO A 35 -11.63 5.58 -1.55
C PRO A 35 -12.22 5.82 -0.16
N GLU A 36 -12.98 4.86 0.34
CA GLU A 36 -13.51 4.92 1.70
C GLU A 36 -12.35 5.15 2.66
N GLU A 37 -12.37 6.28 3.38
CA GLU A 37 -11.35 6.58 4.38
C GLU A 37 -11.57 5.71 5.61
N ILE A 38 -10.53 4.97 6.01
CA ILE A 38 -10.56 4.12 7.19
C ILE A 38 -9.73 4.80 8.28
N GLU A 39 -10.38 5.15 9.40
CA GLU A 39 -9.67 5.67 10.57
C GLU A 39 -8.84 4.58 11.24
N LEU A 40 -7.58 4.87 11.53
CA LEU A 40 -6.66 3.97 12.22
C LEU A 40 -6.28 4.54 13.59
N TRP A 41 -6.25 3.67 14.59
CA TRP A 41 -5.61 4.00 15.86
C TRP A 41 -4.13 4.36 15.65
N PRO A 42 -3.62 5.45 16.26
CA PRO A 42 -2.25 5.93 16.04
C PRO A 42 -1.17 4.87 16.27
N GLU A 43 -1.37 3.98 17.24
CA GLU A 43 -0.45 2.89 17.53
C GLU A 43 -0.33 1.87 16.41
N ASN A 44 -1.32 1.74 15.54
CA ASN A 44 -1.34 0.76 14.44
C ASN A 44 -0.81 1.32 13.13
N LEU A 45 -0.75 2.65 13.01
CA LEU A 45 -0.38 3.34 11.77
C LEU A 45 0.94 2.82 11.19
N ALA A 46 2.00 2.77 12.00
CA ALA A 46 3.32 2.33 11.55
C ALA A 46 3.34 0.89 11.01
N ALA A 47 2.57 -0.01 11.62
CA ALA A 47 2.49 -1.41 11.18
C ALA A 47 1.67 -1.55 9.89
N VAL A 48 0.59 -0.77 9.74
CA VAL A 48 -0.24 -0.75 8.53
C VAL A 48 0.50 -0.13 7.36
N GLU A 49 1.14 1.02 7.56
CA GLU A 49 2.01 1.64 6.55
C GLU A 49 3.10 0.68 6.08
N TRP A 50 3.75 0.00 7.03
CA TRP A 50 4.76 -0.97 6.67
C TRP A 50 4.17 -2.13 5.87
N TRP A 51 3.04 -2.70 6.31
CA TRP A 51 2.30 -3.74 5.58
C TRP A 51 2.01 -3.36 4.12
N LEU A 52 1.61 -2.11 3.88
CA LEU A 52 1.26 -1.61 2.55
C LEU A 52 2.47 -1.33 1.64
N THR A 53 3.68 -1.25 2.19
CA THR A 53 4.89 -0.87 1.41
C THR A 53 5.59 -2.04 0.73
N ILE A 54 5.40 -3.30 1.16
CA ILE A 54 6.19 -4.42 0.65
C ILE A 54 5.35 -5.35 -0.24
N PRO A 55 5.68 -5.47 -1.54
CA PRO A 55 5.23 -6.61 -2.33
C PRO A 55 6.00 -7.86 -1.87
N GLY A 56 5.31 -8.83 -1.27
CA GLY A 56 5.89 -10.13 -0.92
C GLY A 56 5.88 -10.51 0.56
N PHE A 57 5.08 -9.84 1.40
CA PHE A 57 4.92 -10.28 2.79
C PHE A 57 4.35 -11.69 2.95
N LEU A 58 3.68 -12.23 1.94
CA LEU A 58 3.04 -13.53 2.01
C LEU A 58 3.81 -14.58 1.22
N LYS A 59 4.01 -15.75 1.84
CA LYS A 59 4.50 -16.96 1.17
C LYS A 59 3.35 -17.69 0.52
N TRP A 60 3.61 -18.23 -0.66
CA TRP A 60 2.63 -19.00 -1.41
C TRP A 60 3.21 -20.35 -1.78
N GLN A 61 2.39 -21.39 -1.74
CA GLN A 61 2.73 -22.72 -2.21
C GLN A 61 1.50 -23.37 -2.86
N ASN A 62 1.65 -23.81 -4.10
CA ASN A 62 0.59 -24.51 -4.85
C ASN A 62 -0.75 -23.74 -4.87
N GLY A 63 -0.71 -22.42 -4.94
CA GLY A 63 -1.91 -21.56 -4.94
C GLY A 63 -2.50 -21.27 -3.56
N PHE A 64 -1.91 -21.80 -2.47
CA PHE A 64 -2.32 -21.49 -1.10
C PHE A 64 -1.36 -20.51 -0.45
N CYS A 65 -1.90 -19.56 0.30
CA CYS A 65 -1.13 -18.68 1.16
C CYS A 65 -0.69 -19.45 2.41
N LEU A 66 0.61 -19.43 2.71
CA LEU A 66 1.20 -20.07 3.90
C LEU A 66 1.40 -19.06 5.05
N GLY A 67 1.02 -17.80 4.85
CA GLY A 67 1.22 -16.72 5.81
C GLY A 67 2.49 -15.92 5.56
N MET A 68 2.99 -15.25 6.60
CA MET A 68 4.01 -14.22 6.48
C MET A 68 5.42 -14.75 6.19
N ASP A 69 6.16 -14.13 5.26
CA ASP A 69 7.59 -14.34 5.09
C ASP A 69 8.41 -13.52 6.08
N THR A 70 8.72 -14.12 7.23
CA THR A 70 9.53 -13.48 8.27
C THR A 70 10.93 -13.09 7.80
N HIS A 71 11.52 -13.79 6.83
CA HIS A 71 12.84 -13.43 6.31
C HIS A 71 12.78 -12.20 5.42
N ALA A 72 11.76 -12.11 4.56
CA ALA A 72 11.53 -10.91 3.75
C ALA A 72 11.24 -9.69 4.62
N VAL A 73 10.41 -9.85 5.67
CA VAL A 73 10.11 -8.80 6.66
C VAL A 73 11.40 -8.30 7.32
N GLN A 74 12.25 -9.23 7.76
CA GLN A 74 13.51 -8.88 8.43
C GLN A 74 14.49 -8.19 7.46
N ALA A 75 14.60 -8.69 6.23
CA ALA A 75 15.47 -8.10 5.21
C ALA A 75 15.02 -6.67 4.87
N ASP A 76 13.73 -6.45 4.68
CA ASP A 76 13.21 -5.10 4.43
C ASP A 76 13.43 -4.17 5.61
N ALA A 77 13.15 -4.61 6.85
CA ALA A 77 13.42 -3.82 8.03
C ALA A 77 14.87 -3.33 8.09
N GLN A 78 15.81 -4.21 7.75
CA GLN A 78 17.24 -3.89 7.70
C GLN A 78 17.57 -2.91 6.56
N LEU A 79 17.07 -3.17 5.35
CA LEU A 79 17.39 -2.36 4.17
C LEU A 79 16.72 -0.97 4.20
N SER A 80 15.53 -0.87 4.78
CA SER A 80 14.79 0.39 4.94
C SER A 80 15.24 1.19 6.16
N GLY A 81 16.12 0.62 7.00
CA GLY A 81 16.60 1.27 8.23
C GLY A 81 15.49 1.49 9.27
N ARG A 82 14.40 0.71 9.21
CA ARG A 82 13.28 0.82 10.16
C ARG A 82 13.68 0.23 11.51
N THR A 83 13.41 0.96 12.59
CA THR A 83 13.51 0.42 13.95
C THR A 83 12.27 -0.42 14.22
N VAL A 84 12.41 -1.74 14.19
CA VAL A 84 11.29 -2.67 14.42
C VAL A 84 11.24 -3.04 15.90
N SER A 85 10.12 -2.74 16.56
CA SER A 85 9.87 -3.28 17.89
C SER A 85 9.24 -4.69 17.80
N PRO A 86 9.38 -5.51 18.86
CA PRO A 86 8.64 -6.77 18.95
C PRO A 86 7.12 -6.60 18.83
N CYS A 87 6.58 -5.45 19.25
CA CYS A 87 5.15 -5.12 19.13
C CYS A 87 4.73 -4.90 17.67
N ASP A 88 5.57 -4.26 16.86
CA ASP A 88 5.26 -4.03 15.43
C ASP A 88 5.27 -5.34 14.66
N TYR A 89 6.22 -6.21 14.96
CA TYR A 89 6.25 -7.57 14.42
C TYR A 89 5.00 -8.38 14.79
N ALA A 90 4.52 -8.25 16.03
CA ALA A 90 3.28 -8.92 16.45
C ALA A 90 2.05 -8.41 15.67
N LYS A 91 1.96 -7.10 15.41
CA LYS A 91 0.90 -6.49 14.59
C LYS A 91 0.97 -6.97 13.14
N LEU A 92 2.15 -6.98 12.54
CA LEU A 92 2.33 -7.51 11.19
C LEU A 92 1.89 -8.97 11.06
N LYS A 93 2.23 -9.82 12.04
CA LYS A 93 1.75 -11.21 12.07
C LYS A 93 0.24 -11.30 12.11
N ALA A 94 -0.43 -10.46 12.88
CA ALA A 94 -1.89 -10.46 12.99
C ALA A 94 -2.54 -10.08 11.64
N ILE A 95 -2.02 -9.06 10.98
CA ILE A 95 -2.46 -8.66 9.63
C ILE A 95 -2.23 -9.81 8.64
N ALA A 96 -1.04 -10.39 8.62
CA ALA A 96 -0.68 -11.46 7.69
C ALA A 96 -1.50 -12.74 7.90
N ALA A 97 -1.80 -13.12 9.15
CA ALA A 97 -2.66 -14.25 9.45
C ALA A 97 -4.08 -14.03 8.89
N THR A 98 -4.65 -12.84 9.15
CA THR A 98 -5.97 -12.47 8.65
C THR A 98 -6.02 -12.46 7.12
N ALA A 99 -5.01 -11.86 6.48
CA ALA A 99 -4.90 -11.83 5.03
C ALA A 99 -4.75 -13.25 4.43
N CYS A 100 -3.94 -14.10 5.06
CA CYS A 100 -3.75 -15.49 4.67
C CYS A 100 -5.06 -16.29 4.71
N ASP A 101 -5.83 -16.16 5.79
CA ASP A 101 -7.14 -16.80 5.92
C ASP A 101 -8.13 -16.30 4.86
N LEU A 102 -8.17 -14.98 4.61
CA LEU A 102 -9.05 -14.40 3.58
C LEU A 102 -8.69 -14.89 2.17
N MET A 103 -7.41 -14.95 1.84
CA MET A 103 -6.94 -15.44 0.53
C MET A 103 -7.19 -16.93 0.32
N ASN A 104 -7.09 -17.73 1.39
CA ASN A 104 -7.35 -19.18 1.31
C ASN A 104 -8.84 -19.52 1.33
N THR A 105 -9.68 -18.69 1.96
CA THR A 105 -11.14 -18.89 2.01
C THR A 105 -11.86 -18.36 0.77
N ARG A 106 -11.31 -17.33 0.11
CA ARG A 106 -11.77 -16.85 -1.19
C ARG A 106 -10.71 -17.14 -2.23
N PRO A 107 -10.77 -18.29 -2.93
CA PRO A 107 -9.87 -18.51 -4.06
C PRO A 107 -10.05 -17.35 -5.04
N LEU A 108 -8.96 -16.61 -5.31
CA LEU A 108 -8.91 -15.62 -6.37
C LEU A 108 -9.36 -16.33 -7.66
N ARG A 109 -10.57 -16.00 -8.13
CA ARG A 109 -11.13 -16.50 -9.39
C ARG A 109 -10.57 -15.71 -10.55
#